data_AF-A0A9W8MHS4-F1
#
_entry.id   AF-A0A9W8MHS4-F1
#
_cell.length_a   1.000
_cell.length_b   1.000
_cell.length_c   1.000
_cell.angle_alpha   90.00
_cell.angle_beta   90.00
_cell.angle_gamma   90.00
#
_symmetry.space_group_name_H-M   'P 1'
#
loop_
_entity.id
_entity.type
_entity.pdbx_description
1 polymer ?
#
loop_
_entity_poly.entity_id
_entity_poly.type
_entity_poly.pdbx_seq_one_letter_code
_entity_poly.pdbx_strand_id
1 'polypeptide(L)'
;MPIGLNWPVSNGTDPSPIVRSKRIRWGDVIFFKVEEIVFEAPRFRLTEHSEVFETMFKLPTGSHRTVEGQDEKHPIVLEDYQAVHFDALLKVLYPS
;
A
#
# COMPACT_ATOMS: atom_id res chain seq x y z
N MET A 1 -48.99 -28.70 31.39
CA MET A 1 -47.52 -28.57 31.21
C MET A 1 -47.14 -29.26 29.91
N PRO A 2 -46.08 -28.86 29.18
CA PRO A 2 -45.17 -27.72 29.35
C PRO A 2 -45.21 -26.82 28.06
N ILE A 3 -44.42 -25.79 27.76
CA ILE A 3 -43.30 -25.07 28.38
C ILE A 3 -43.31 -23.70 27.67
N GLY A 4 -43.23 -22.61 28.42
CA GLY A 4 -42.90 -21.32 27.84
C GLY A 4 -41.47 -21.35 27.30
N LEU A 5 -41.29 -20.98 26.04
CA LEU A 5 -40.02 -20.42 25.61
C LEU A 5 -40.21 -18.91 25.50
N ASN A 6 -39.81 -18.25 26.58
CA ASN A 6 -39.29 -16.89 26.48
C ASN A 6 -38.18 -16.93 25.40
N TRP A 7 -38.23 -16.00 24.46
CA TRP A 7 -37.06 -15.70 23.68
C TRP A 7 -36.20 -14.77 24.55
N PRO A 8 -34.93 -15.09 24.82
CA PRO A 8 -34.06 -14.13 25.46
C PRO A 8 -33.89 -12.96 24.51
N VAL A 9 -34.09 -11.74 25.03
CA VAL A 9 -33.71 -10.51 24.35
C VAL A 9 -32.19 -10.60 24.14
N SER A 10 -31.76 -10.97 22.94
CA SER A 10 -30.35 -10.91 22.56
C SER A 10 -30.03 -9.44 22.29
N ASN A 11 -29.90 -8.66 23.36
CA ASN A 11 -29.17 -7.41 23.36
C ASN A 11 -27.67 -7.75 23.29
N GLY A 12 -27.25 -8.20 22.10
CA GLY A 12 -25.88 -8.54 21.76
C GLY A 12 -25.46 -7.67 20.60
N THR A 13 -25.17 -6.39 20.90
CA THR A 13 -24.28 -5.59 20.06
C THR A 13 -22.88 -6.16 20.22
N ASP A 14 -22.65 -7.35 19.68
CA ASP A 14 -21.32 -7.82 19.34
C ASP A 14 -21.04 -7.26 17.94
N PRO A 15 -20.21 -6.21 17.80
CA PRO A 15 -19.63 -5.96 16.51
C PRO A 15 -18.75 -7.17 16.21
N SER A 16 -19.32 -8.14 15.49
CA SER A 16 -18.55 -9.18 14.80
C SER A 16 -17.30 -8.49 14.28
N PRO A 17 -16.08 -8.95 14.63
CA PRO A 17 -14.88 -8.32 14.13
C PRO A 17 -15.04 -8.31 12.62
N ILE A 18 -15.24 -7.12 12.06
CA ILE A 18 -15.38 -6.95 10.63
C ILE A 18 -14.05 -7.47 10.10
N VAL A 19 -14.05 -8.72 9.63
CA VAL A 19 -12.94 -9.32 8.92
C VAL A 19 -12.89 -8.50 7.65
N ARG A 20 -12.14 -7.39 7.72
CA ARG A 20 -11.93 -6.50 6.59
C ARG A 20 -11.21 -7.38 5.59
N SER A 21 -11.97 -7.85 4.59
CA SER A 21 -11.45 -8.50 3.41
C SER A 21 -10.20 -7.73 3.01
N LYS A 22 -9.06 -8.41 3.03
CA LYS A 22 -7.73 -7.84 2.78
C LYS A 22 -7.87 -7.06 1.48
N ARG A 23 -7.94 -5.71 1.58
CA ARG A 23 -8.26 -4.86 0.43
C ARG A 23 -7.33 -5.29 -0.68
N ILE A 24 -7.89 -5.86 -1.74
CA ILE A 24 -7.16 -6.20 -2.93
C ILE A 24 -6.74 -4.84 -3.51
N ARG A 25 -5.57 -4.35 -3.10
CA ARG A 25 -4.96 -3.17 -3.70
C ARG A 25 -4.52 -3.63 -5.09
N TRP A 26 -5.17 -3.10 -6.11
CA TRP A 26 -4.94 -3.45 -7.52
C TRP A 26 -3.60 -2.89 -8.03
N GLY A 27 -2.51 -3.29 -7.37
CA GLY A 27 -1.18 -2.72 -7.51
C GLY A 27 -0.72 -2.16 -6.17
N ASP A 28 0.43 -2.64 -5.68
CA ASP A 28 1.11 -1.99 -4.57
C ASP A 28 1.38 -0.53 -4.96
N VAL A 29 1.05 0.41 -4.09
CA VAL A 29 1.46 1.81 -4.25
C VAL A 29 2.80 1.96 -3.56
N ILE A 30 3.74 2.60 -4.25
CA ILE A 30 5.08 2.85 -3.76
C ILE A 30 5.23 4.34 -3.47
N PHE A 31 5.75 4.63 -2.28
CA PHE A 31 6.01 5.98 -1.82
C PHE A 31 7.44 6.39 -2.17
N PHE A 32 7.59 7.50 -2.87
CA PHE A 32 8.87 8.09 -3.22
C PHE A 32 9.01 9.44 -2.53
N LYS A 33 10.13 9.68 -1.87
CA LYS A 33 10.47 11.02 -1.35
C LYS A 33 11.50 11.65 -2.27
N VAL A 34 11.13 12.76 -2.88
CA VAL A 34 11.99 13.57 -3.75
C VAL A 34 12.00 14.98 -3.20
N GLU A 35 13.17 15.46 -2.79
CA GLU A 35 13.32 16.71 -2.03
C GLU A 35 12.47 16.67 -0.75
N GLU A 36 11.51 17.59 -0.59
CA GLU A 36 10.55 17.64 0.52
C GLU A 36 9.15 17.11 0.16
N ILE A 37 8.99 16.49 -1.02
CA ILE A 37 7.71 16.01 -1.53
C ILE A 37 7.66 14.49 -1.52
N VAL A 38 6.53 13.94 -1.06
CA VAL A 38 6.23 12.51 -1.15
C VAL A 38 5.27 12.26 -2.30
N PHE A 39 5.68 11.41 -3.24
CA PHE A 39 4.92 10.99 -4.41
C PHE A 39 4.42 9.56 -4.22
N GLU A 40 3.22 9.29 -4.71
CA GLU A 40 2.63 7.96 -4.77
C GLU A 40 2.60 7.46 -6.21
N ALA A 41 3.21 6.32 -6.47
CA ALA A 41 3.23 5.72 -7.80
C ALA A 41 2.87 4.23 -7.75
N PRO A 42 2.04 3.73 -8.68
CA PRO A 42 1.80 2.29 -8.78
C PRO A 42 3.09 1.49 -9.05
N ARG A 43 3.23 0.35 -8.39
CA ARG A 43 4.38 -0.55 -8.56
C ARG A 43 4.44 -1.19 -9.95
N PHE A 44 3.28 -1.45 -10.56
CA PHE A 44 3.19 -2.28 -11.77
C PHE A 44 3.94 -1.65 -12.96
N ARG A 45 3.72 -0.38 -13.29
CA ARG A 45 4.44 0.28 -14.41
C ARG A 45 5.91 0.43 -14.14
N LEU A 46 6.30 0.68 -12.89
CA LEU A 46 7.70 0.80 -12.51
C LEU A 46 8.42 -0.53 -12.69
N THR A 47 7.76 -1.64 -12.36
CA THR A 47 8.29 -3.00 -12.57
C THR A 47 8.33 -3.36 -14.06
N GLU A 48 7.32 -2.96 -14.83
CA GLU A 48 7.27 -3.21 -16.29
C GLU A 48 8.35 -2.44 -17.07
N HIS A 49 8.67 -1.21 -16.65
CA HIS A 49 9.57 -0.33 -17.38
C HIS A 49 10.97 -0.21 -16.76
N SER A 50 11.24 -0.84 -15.61
CA SER A 50 12.53 -0.79 -14.93
C SER A 50 12.88 -2.10 -14.24
N GLU A 51 13.85 -2.81 -14.79
CA GLU A 51 14.44 -4.01 -14.20
C GLU A 51 15.08 -3.72 -12.83
N VAL A 52 15.54 -2.48 -12.60
CA VAL A 52 16.12 -2.05 -11.32
C VAL A 52 15.06 -2.06 -10.23
N PHE A 53 13.88 -1.48 -10.50
CA PHE A 53 12.77 -1.49 -9.55
C PHE A 53 12.22 -2.90 -9.37
N GLU A 54 12.12 -3.68 -10.45
CA GLU A 54 11.72 -5.09 -10.36
C GLU A 54 12.65 -5.89 -9.44
N THR A 55 13.97 -5.74 -9.61
CA THR A 55 14.96 -6.43 -8.79
C THR A 55 14.88 -5.94 -7.35
N MET A 56 14.85 -4.62 -7.12
CA MET A 56 14.73 -4.02 -5.79
C MET A 56 13.53 -4.58 -5.02
N PHE A 57 12.37 -4.70 -5.66
CA PHE A 57 11.19 -5.22 -4.99
C PHE A 57 11.11 -6.76 -4.87
N LYS A 58 11.97 -7.50 -5.57
CA LYS A 58 12.09 -8.96 -5.46
C LYS A 58 13.14 -9.38 -4.43
N LEU A 59 14.07 -8.50 -4.07
CA LEU A 59 15.09 -8.80 -3.07
C LEU A 59 14.42 -9.07 -1.71
N PRO A 60 14.77 -10.18 -1.03
CA PRO A 60 14.22 -10.46 0.28
C PRO A 60 14.70 -9.40 1.26
N THR A 61 13.79 -8.56 1.72
CA THR A 61 14.04 -7.73 2.90
C THR A 61 14.21 -8.68 4.09
N GLY A 62 15.43 -8.73 4.64
CA GLY A 62 15.72 -9.55 5.82
C GLY A 62 14.67 -9.33 6.92
N SER A 63 14.41 -10.37 7.71
CA SER A 63 13.26 -10.55 8.63
C SER A 63 12.92 -9.42 9.62
N HIS A 64 13.70 -8.34 9.64
CA HIS A 64 13.56 -7.18 10.52
C HIS A 64 13.52 -5.83 9.79
N ARG A 65 13.55 -5.80 8.45
CA ARG A 65 13.60 -4.56 7.68
C ARG A 65 12.26 -4.29 7.01
N THR A 66 11.69 -3.12 7.29
CA THR A 66 10.59 -2.56 6.50
C THR A 66 11.04 -2.38 5.06
N VAL A 67 10.17 -2.71 4.11
CA VAL A 67 10.45 -2.60 2.68
C VAL A 67 10.42 -1.12 2.29
N GLU A 68 11.49 -0.63 1.68
CA GLU A 68 11.52 0.75 1.18
C GLU A 68 10.41 0.98 0.14
N GLY A 69 9.70 2.08 0.30
CA GLY A 69 8.55 2.47 -0.50
C GLY A 69 7.23 1.82 -0.11
N GLN A 70 7.18 0.99 0.93
CA GLN A 70 5.94 0.31 1.34
C GLN A 70 4.91 1.25 1.97
N ASP A 71 5.37 2.30 2.65
CA ASP A 71 4.50 3.29 3.30
C ASP A 71 5.17 4.68 3.33
N GLU A 72 4.39 5.70 3.69
CA GLU A 72 4.85 7.09 3.80
C GLU A 72 5.96 7.28 4.85
N LYS A 73 6.08 6.39 5.84
CA LYS A 73 7.12 6.45 6.87
C LYS A 73 8.45 5.86 6.39
N HIS A 74 8.40 5.01 5.36
CA HIS A 74 9.54 4.35 4.73
C HIS A 74 9.50 4.59 3.22
N PRO A 75 9.55 5.84 2.73
CA PRO A 75 9.55 6.10 1.30
C PRO A 75 10.91 5.72 0.69
N ILE A 76 10.93 5.43 -0.61
CA ILE A 76 12.18 5.38 -1.38
C ILE A 76 12.67 6.81 -1.53
N VAL A 77 13.79 7.14 -0.89
CA VAL A 77 14.39 8.47 -0.97
C VAL A 77 15.24 8.55 -2.24
N LEU A 78 14.92 9.50 -3.11
CA LEU A 78 15.72 9.81 -4.29
C LEU A 78 16.55 11.06 -4.01
N GLU A 79 17.76 10.84 -3.50
CA GLU A 79 18.76 11.89 -3.31
C GLU A 79 19.19 12.46 -4.67
N ASP A 80 19.38 13.77 -4.75
CA ASP A 80 19.79 14.51 -5.96
C ASP A 80 18.80 14.52 -7.14
N TYR A 81 17.57 14.08 -6.96
CA TYR A 81 16.50 14.25 -7.96
C TYR A 81 15.66 15.50 -7.67
N GLN A 82 15.34 16.26 -8.73
CA GLN A 82 14.40 17.37 -8.64
C GLN A 82 12.96 16.84 -8.69
N ALA A 83 12.08 17.34 -7.81
CA ALA A 83 10.68 16.90 -7.79
C ALA A 83 9.97 17.16 -9.13
N VAL A 84 10.32 18.24 -9.82
CA VAL A 84 9.76 18.58 -11.15
C VAL A 84 10.12 17.55 -12.22
N HIS A 85 11.30 16.93 -12.15
CA HIS A 85 11.71 15.89 -13.09
C HIS A 85 11.01 14.58 -12.79
N PHE A 86 10.84 14.26 -11.51
CA PHE A 86 10.12 13.06 -11.10
C PHE A 86 8.62 13.14 -11.44
N ASP A 87 7.98 14.29 -11.21
CA ASP A 87 6.59 14.54 -11.61
C ASP A 87 6.40 14.41 -13.13
N ALA A 88 7.32 14.95 -13.93
CA ALA A 88 7.30 14.79 -15.38
C ALA A 88 7.43 13.32 -15.79
N LEU A 89 8.31 12.54 -15.14
CA LEU A 89 8.45 11.11 -15.37
C LEU A 89 7.14 10.37 -15.06
N LEU A 90 6.48 10.68 -13.93
CA LEU A 90 5.20 10.07 -13.58
C LEU A 90 4.13 10.36 -14.63
N LYS A 91 4.05 11.59 -15.15
CA LYS A 91 3.13 11.95 -16.24
C LYS A 91 3.39 11.17 -17.54
N VAL A 92 4.63 10.82 -17.83
CA VAL A 92 5.00 9.99 -18.99
C VAL A 92 4.65 8.52 -18.77
N LEU A 93 4.86 7.98 -17.57
CA LEU A 93 4.55 6.58 -17.23
C LEU A 93 3.04 6.34 -17.08
N TYR A 94 2.31 7.36 -16.63
CA TYR A 94 0.88 7.34 -16.38
C TYR A 94 0.16 8.44 -17.16
N PRO A 95 0.14 8.36 -18.50
CA PRO A 95 -0.67 9.27 -19.30
C PRO A 95 -2.15 9.01 -19.02
N SER A 96 -2.91 10.10 -18.83
CA SER A 96 -4.36 10.12 -18.66
C SER A 96 -5.11 9.79 -19.95
#